data_AF-U1GZ32-F1
#
_entry.id   AF-U1GZ32-F1
#
_cell.length_a   1.000
_cell.length_b   1.000
_cell.length_c   1.000
_cell.angle_alpha   90.00
_cell.angle_beta   90.00
_cell.angle_gamma   90.00
#
_symmetry.space_group_name_H-M   'P 1'
#
loop_
_entity.id
_entity.type
_entity.pdbx_description
1 polymer ?
#
loop_
_entity_poly.entity_id
_entity_poly.type
_entity_poly.pdbx_seq_one_letter_code
_entity_poly.pdbx_strand_id
1 'polypeptide(L)'
;MLTKYFSERLSDTQFGFDSMDIEDFDIRYSLNYSQGDGVAFYGDIRHSLKNLFQLFLKEVGTLHQKINLRHNADKFFDLIEELYQDNYCSKIYGNSFSCHYSHSHTMELEGPEQLDQYDTDILKRYAADYKLSFREVNLFIDTYPDFFCWLEEHIRYVSTILEKEGYELYENCTCY
;
A
#
# COMPACT_ATOMS: atom_id res chain seq x y z
N MET A 1 -0.35 -0.75 24.37
CA MET A 1 -0.88 0.62 24.20
C MET A 1 -0.47 1.18 22.85
N LEU A 2 0.82 1.19 22.51
CA LEU A 2 1.32 1.65 21.20
C LEU A 2 0.93 0.75 20.02
N THR A 3 1.02 -0.59 20.12
CA THR A 3 0.55 -1.48 19.04
C THR A 3 -0.89 -1.19 18.64
N LYS A 4 -1.80 -1.10 19.61
CA LYS A 4 -3.21 -0.77 19.38
C LYS A 4 -3.37 0.61 18.74
N TYR A 5 -2.60 1.60 19.20
CA TYR A 5 -2.59 2.93 18.60
C TYR A 5 -2.16 2.89 17.13
N PHE A 6 -1.05 2.23 16.80
CA PHE A 6 -0.58 2.11 15.41
C PHE A 6 -1.57 1.35 14.53
N SER A 7 -2.20 0.30 15.05
CA SER A 7 -3.28 -0.41 14.36
C SER A 7 -4.46 0.50 14.03
N GLU A 8 -4.93 1.29 15.01
CA GLU A 8 -6.01 2.27 14.81
C GLU A 8 -5.60 3.39 13.85
N ARG A 9 -4.35 3.87 13.93
CA ARG A 9 -3.82 4.91 13.03
C ARG A 9 -3.67 4.42 11.60
N LEU A 10 -3.19 3.20 11.37
CA LEU A 10 -3.14 2.60 10.03
C LEU A 10 -4.54 2.46 9.42
N SER A 11 -5.53 2.13 10.25
CA SER A 11 -6.93 2.03 9.81
C SER A 11 -7.59 3.39 9.50
N ASP A 12 -6.88 4.50 9.69
CA ASP A 12 -7.38 5.82 9.32
C ASP A 12 -7.43 5.94 7.79
N THR A 13 -8.61 6.30 7.28
CA THR A 13 -8.89 6.55 5.87
C THR A 13 -7.87 7.50 5.20
N GLN A 14 -7.19 8.36 5.97
CA GLN A 14 -6.15 9.24 5.44
C GLN A 14 -4.95 8.49 4.83
N PHE A 15 -4.67 7.27 5.28
CA PHE A 15 -3.54 6.47 4.78
C PHE A 15 -3.95 5.41 3.74
N GLY A 16 -5.24 5.19 3.51
CA GLY A 16 -5.75 4.23 2.52
C GLY A 16 -5.65 2.75 2.93
N PHE A 17 -5.26 2.49 4.18
CA PHE A 17 -5.08 1.16 4.76
C PHE A 17 -6.30 0.71 5.61
N ASP A 18 -7.46 1.35 5.42
CA ASP A 18 -8.68 1.19 6.21
C ASP A 18 -9.50 -0.08 5.91
N SER A 19 -9.12 -0.82 4.87
CA SER A 19 -9.76 -2.09 4.47
C SER A 19 -8.87 -3.31 4.74
N MET A 20 -7.78 -3.14 5.48
CA MET A 20 -6.89 -4.24 5.88
C MET A 20 -7.54 -5.09 6.97
N ASP A 21 -7.24 -6.40 6.96
CA ASP A 21 -7.43 -7.21 8.16
C ASP A 21 -6.27 -6.92 9.13
N ILE A 22 -6.58 -6.20 10.20
CA ILE A 22 -5.58 -5.75 11.15
C ILE A 22 -4.98 -6.90 11.96
N GLU A 23 -5.67 -8.05 12.04
CA GLU A 23 -5.16 -9.25 12.70
C GLU A 23 -4.05 -9.92 11.88
N ASP A 24 -4.01 -9.69 10.58
CA ASP A 24 -3.00 -10.21 9.64
C ASP A 24 -1.78 -9.29 9.48
N PHE A 25 -1.81 -8.10 10.11
CA PHE A 25 -0.72 -7.13 10.06
C PHE A 25 0.23 -7.24 11.25
N ASP A 26 1.50 -7.54 10.95
CA ASP A 26 2.59 -7.51 11.92
C ASP A 26 3.17 -6.09 12.03
N ILE A 27 2.81 -5.40 13.11
CA ILE A 27 3.33 -4.07 13.43
C ILE A 27 4.46 -4.19 14.45
N ARG A 28 5.66 -3.78 14.04
CA ARG A 28 6.87 -3.78 14.88
C ARG A 28 7.35 -2.36 15.11
N TYR A 29 7.88 -2.09 16.30
CA TYR A 29 8.42 -0.77 16.61
C TYR A 29 9.52 -0.82 17.66
N SER A 30 10.44 0.14 17.59
CA SER A 30 11.44 0.46 18.60
C SER A 30 11.58 1.97 18.66
N LEU A 31 11.56 2.57 19.85
CA LEU A 31 11.50 4.03 20.04
C LEU A 31 12.49 4.50 21.12
N ASN A 32 13.74 4.07 21.00
CA ASN A 32 14.83 4.35 21.95
C ASN A 32 15.78 5.45 21.46
N TYR A 33 15.42 6.21 20.41
CA TYR A 33 16.25 7.22 19.77
C TYR A 33 17.61 6.66 19.29
N SER A 34 17.63 5.41 18.86
CA SER A 34 18.80 4.69 18.36
C SER A 34 18.73 4.47 16.85
N GLN A 35 19.88 4.20 16.22
CA GLN A 35 19.91 3.86 14.80
C GLN A 35 19.14 2.56 14.56
N GLY A 36 18.16 2.60 13.67
CA GLY A 36 17.32 1.44 13.36
C GLY A 36 16.01 1.36 14.15
N ASP A 37 15.74 2.36 14.99
CA ASP A 37 14.44 2.58 15.60
C ASP A 37 13.43 3.13 14.59
N GLY A 38 12.15 2.94 14.88
CA GLY A 38 11.04 3.39 14.06
C GLY A 38 9.77 2.59 14.31
N VAL A 39 8.87 2.67 13.32
CA VAL A 39 7.69 1.80 13.21
C VAL A 39 7.71 1.15 11.83
N ALA A 40 7.48 -0.16 11.76
CA ALA A 40 7.28 -0.90 10.51
C ALA A 40 6.01 -1.74 10.61
N PHE A 41 5.38 -1.98 9.46
CA PHE A 41 4.15 -2.77 9.36
C PHE A 41 4.24 -3.68 8.15
N TYR A 42 3.91 -4.96 8.34
CA TYR A 42 4.02 -6.01 7.32
C TYR A 42 2.71 -6.77 7.23
N GLY A 43 2.26 -7.11 6.03
CA GLY A 43 0.96 -7.75 5.84
C GLY A 43 0.45 -7.63 4.41
N ASP A 44 -0.68 -8.28 4.15
CA ASP A 44 -1.35 -8.24 2.86
C ASP A 44 -2.22 -6.97 2.75
N ILE A 45 -1.96 -6.16 1.72
CA ILE A 45 -2.67 -4.91 1.42
C ILE A 45 -3.66 -5.06 0.26
N ARG A 46 -3.95 -6.28 -0.22
CA ARG A 46 -4.87 -6.53 -1.36
C ARG A 46 -6.19 -5.79 -1.22
N HIS A 47 -6.81 -5.92 -0.06
CA HIS A 47 -8.10 -5.29 0.23
C HIS A 47 -8.03 -3.76 0.32
N SER A 48 -6.83 -3.20 0.52
CA SER A 48 -6.57 -1.77 0.54
C SER A 48 -6.14 -1.19 -0.81
N LEU A 49 -5.76 -2.00 -1.79
CA LEU A 49 -5.22 -1.50 -3.08
C LEU A 49 -6.16 -0.53 -3.79
N LYS A 50 -7.47 -0.77 -3.73
CA LYS A 50 -8.46 0.17 -4.28
C LYS A 50 -8.39 1.54 -3.59
N ASN A 51 -8.38 1.57 -2.25
CA ASN A 51 -8.32 2.83 -1.50
C ASN A 51 -6.98 3.54 -1.70
N LEU A 52 -5.88 2.78 -1.71
CA LEU A 52 -4.54 3.28 -2.00
C LEU A 52 -4.46 3.86 -3.43
N PHE A 53 -5.05 3.21 -4.42
CA PHE A 53 -5.09 3.72 -5.78
C PHE A 53 -5.96 4.97 -5.91
N GLN A 54 -7.08 5.03 -5.20
CA GLN A 54 -7.89 6.24 -5.14
C GLN A 54 -7.15 7.40 -4.46
N LEU A 55 -6.35 7.11 -3.44
CA LEU A 55 -5.49 8.08 -2.77
C LEU A 55 -4.38 8.58 -3.70
N PHE A 56 -3.66 7.68 -4.37
CA PHE A 56 -2.70 8.00 -5.44
C PHE A 56 -3.34 8.92 -6.49
N LEU A 57 -4.49 8.51 -7.04
CA LEU A 57 -5.19 9.29 -8.04
C LEU A 57 -5.54 10.67 -7.49
N LYS A 58 -5.97 10.80 -6.23
CA LYS A 58 -6.30 12.09 -5.61
C LYS A 58 -5.08 13.00 -5.48
N GLU A 59 -4.00 12.47 -4.92
CA GLU A 59 -2.80 13.23 -4.55
C GLU A 59 -1.96 13.64 -5.76
N VAL A 60 -1.65 12.68 -6.63
CA VAL A 60 -0.66 12.88 -7.71
C VAL A 60 -1.21 12.57 -9.10
N GLY A 61 -2.37 11.92 -9.21
CA GLY A 61 -2.99 11.60 -10.49
C GLY A 61 -3.33 12.85 -11.34
N THR A 62 -3.12 12.72 -12.65
CA THR A 62 -3.54 13.72 -13.64
C THR A 62 -5.07 13.84 -13.71
N LEU A 63 -5.59 14.96 -14.23
CA LEU A 63 -7.03 15.12 -14.44
C LEU A 63 -7.61 14.01 -15.33
N HIS A 64 -6.86 13.55 -16.33
CA HIS A 64 -7.28 12.47 -17.23
C HIS A 64 -7.41 11.13 -16.48
N GLN A 65 -6.41 10.77 -15.67
CA GLN A 65 -6.46 9.55 -14.84
C GLN A 65 -7.60 9.64 -13.81
N LYS A 66 -7.74 10.77 -13.10
CA LYS A 66 -8.82 11.01 -12.14
C LYS A 66 -10.21 10.80 -12.75
N ILE A 67 -10.45 11.31 -13.95
CA ILE A 67 -11.77 11.19 -14.60
C ILE A 67 -12.05 9.75 -15.05
N ASN A 68 -11.06 9.05 -15.59
CA ASN A 68 -11.26 7.78 -16.28
C ASN A 68 -11.04 6.54 -15.39
N LEU A 69 -10.25 6.64 -14.32
CA LEU A 69 -9.86 5.47 -13.51
C LEU A 69 -10.56 5.42 -12.14
N ARG A 70 -10.95 6.57 -11.56
CA ARG A 70 -11.41 6.63 -10.14
C ARG A 70 -12.57 5.69 -9.80
N HIS A 71 -13.48 5.48 -10.75
CA HIS A 71 -14.72 4.72 -10.55
C HIS A 71 -14.57 3.22 -10.83
N ASN A 72 -13.42 2.82 -11.37
CA ASN A 72 -13.16 1.47 -11.83
C ASN A 72 -11.98 0.81 -11.09
N ALA A 73 -11.43 1.45 -10.05
CA ALA A 73 -10.31 0.95 -9.27
C ALA A 73 -10.53 -0.51 -8.81
N ASP A 74 -11.69 -0.81 -8.21
CA ASP A 74 -12.06 -2.17 -7.77
C ASP A 74 -11.88 -3.18 -8.89
N LYS A 75 -12.46 -2.90 -10.06
CA LYS A 75 -12.46 -3.82 -11.20
C LYS A 75 -11.06 -4.11 -11.73
N PHE A 76 -10.15 -3.14 -11.68
CA PHE A 76 -8.77 -3.37 -12.11
C PHE A 76 -8.06 -4.31 -11.15
N PHE A 77 -8.23 -4.11 -9.85
CA PHE A 77 -7.60 -4.96 -8.85
C PHE A 77 -8.25 -6.34 -8.75
N ASP A 78 -9.57 -6.46 -8.90
CA ASP A 78 -10.28 -7.75 -9.04
C ASP A 78 -9.75 -8.52 -10.25
N LEU A 79 -9.52 -7.85 -11.38
CA LEU A 79 -9.02 -8.47 -12.60
C LEU A 79 -7.54 -8.90 -12.47
N ILE A 80 -6.72 -8.11 -11.76
CA ILE A 80 -5.36 -8.54 -11.42
C ILE A 80 -5.42 -9.71 -10.43
N GLU A 81 -6.42 -9.79 -9.55
CA GLU A 81 -6.52 -10.88 -8.59
C GLU A 81 -6.80 -12.22 -9.27
N GLU A 82 -7.67 -12.24 -10.27
CA GLU A 82 -7.88 -13.42 -11.11
C GLU A 82 -6.60 -13.87 -11.83
N LEU A 83 -5.75 -12.91 -12.21
CA LEU A 83 -4.47 -13.17 -12.88
C LEU A 83 -3.48 -13.93 -12.00
N TYR A 84 -3.43 -13.60 -10.71
CA TYR A 84 -2.40 -14.08 -9.79
C TYR A 84 -2.87 -15.16 -8.81
N GLN A 85 -4.16 -15.56 -8.83
CA GLN A 85 -4.73 -16.70 -8.09
C GLN A 85 -4.17 -16.82 -6.65
N ASP A 86 -4.47 -15.83 -5.81
CA ASP A 86 -4.02 -15.70 -4.42
C ASP A 86 -2.52 -15.39 -4.19
N ASN A 87 -1.64 -15.51 -5.18
CA ASN A 87 -0.27 -14.97 -5.13
C ASN A 87 -0.23 -13.49 -5.52
N TYR A 88 -1.23 -12.74 -5.08
CA TYR A 88 -1.31 -11.34 -5.43
C TYR A 88 -0.10 -10.60 -4.86
N CYS A 89 0.58 -9.90 -5.75
CA CYS A 89 1.64 -8.95 -5.52
C CYS A 89 1.16 -7.71 -4.74
N SER A 90 0.80 -7.91 -3.48
CA SER A 90 0.21 -6.89 -2.60
C SER A 90 0.61 -7.11 -1.15
N LYS A 91 1.84 -7.57 -0.91
CA LYS A 91 2.32 -7.78 0.45
C LYS A 91 3.43 -6.83 0.79
N ILE A 92 3.37 -6.25 1.98
CA ILE A 92 4.52 -5.56 2.56
C ILE A 92 5.29 -6.61 3.36
N TYR A 93 6.53 -6.89 2.97
CA TYR A 93 7.40 -7.84 3.66
C TYR A 93 8.65 -7.17 4.21
N GLY A 94 9.25 -7.85 5.18
CA GLY A 94 10.50 -7.42 5.78
C GLY A 94 11.68 -7.86 4.94
N ASN A 95 12.58 -6.93 4.62
CA ASN A 95 13.85 -7.27 3.99
C ASN A 95 14.82 -7.93 4.98
N SER A 96 16.06 -8.19 4.55
CA SER A 96 17.08 -8.86 5.38
C SER A 96 17.39 -8.18 6.73
N PHE A 97 17.02 -6.91 6.91
CA PHE A 97 17.22 -6.14 8.12
C PHE A 97 16.01 -6.12 9.07
N SER A 98 14.85 -6.58 8.63
CA SER A 98 13.58 -6.55 9.38
C SER A 98 13.54 -7.44 10.64
N CYS A 99 14.50 -8.36 10.79
CA CYS A 99 14.67 -9.17 11.99
C CYS A 99 15.38 -8.42 13.14
N HIS A 100 16.03 -7.29 12.83
CA HIS A 100 16.81 -6.49 13.77
C HIS A 100 16.27 -5.08 13.95
N TYR A 101 15.66 -4.52 12.92
CA TYR A 101 15.17 -3.15 12.90
C TYR A 101 13.70 -3.10 12.53
N SER A 102 13.04 -2.00 12.90
CA SER A 102 11.60 -1.83 12.67
C SER A 102 11.33 -0.41 12.20
N HIS A 103 11.79 -0.09 10.98
CA HIS A 103 11.60 1.24 10.37
C HIS A 103 11.29 1.16 8.89
N SER A 104 10.99 2.30 8.27
CA SER A 104 10.61 2.45 6.87
C SER A 104 11.49 1.69 5.87
N HIS A 105 12.82 1.81 5.98
CA HIS A 105 13.76 1.11 5.08
C HIS A 105 13.86 -0.41 5.28
N THR A 106 13.11 -1.01 6.20
CA THR A 106 13.03 -2.48 6.33
C THR A 106 11.86 -3.08 5.54
N MET A 107 10.99 -2.24 4.97
CA MET A 107 9.79 -2.66 4.28
C MET A 107 10.02 -2.70 2.76
N GLU A 108 9.61 -3.79 2.14
CA GLU A 108 9.62 -4.02 0.69
C GLU A 108 8.21 -4.40 0.24
N LEU A 109 7.82 -3.92 -0.94
CA LEU A 109 6.54 -4.26 -1.57
C LEU A 109 6.73 -5.47 -2.48
N GLU A 110 5.92 -6.50 -2.27
CA GLU A 110 5.87 -7.66 -3.16
C GLU A 110 5.10 -7.27 -4.42
N GLY A 111 5.77 -7.36 -5.56
CA GLY A 111 5.11 -7.24 -6.84
C GLY A 111 5.98 -6.80 -8.00
N PRO A 112 5.49 -6.94 -9.23
CA PRO A 112 6.16 -6.38 -10.37
C PRO A 112 5.94 -4.86 -10.37
N GLU A 113 7.03 -4.09 -10.46
CA GLU A 113 6.96 -2.63 -10.67
C GLU A 113 6.28 -2.29 -12.01
N GLN A 114 6.29 -3.23 -12.97
CA GLN A 114 5.72 -3.09 -14.30
C GLN A 114 5.00 -4.35 -14.71
N LEU A 115 3.80 -4.19 -15.28
CA LEU A 115 3.05 -5.30 -15.88
C LEU A 115 3.74 -5.77 -17.16
N ASP A 116 3.94 -7.08 -17.28
CA ASP A 116 4.59 -7.66 -18.45
C ASP A 116 3.61 -7.82 -19.64
N GLN A 117 4.11 -8.34 -20.77
CA GLN A 117 3.26 -8.54 -21.94
C GLN A 117 2.10 -9.52 -21.66
N TYR A 118 2.34 -10.56 -20.87
CA TYR A 118 1.31 -11.54 -20.51
C TYR A 118 0.22 -10.88 -19.66
N ASP A 119 0.60 -10.11 -18.64
CA ASP A 119 -0.32 -9.36 -17.78
C ASP A 119 -1.20 -8.43 -18.63
N THR A 120 -0.58 -7.65 -19.50
CA THR A 120 -1.32 -6.67 -20.33
C THR A 120 -2.27 -7.34 -21.31
N ASP A 121 -1.92 -8.49 -21.89
CA ASP A 121 -2.77 -9.22 -22.81
C ASP A 121 -3.99 -9.82 -22.11
N ILE A 122 -3.81 -10.33 -20.89
CA ILE A 122 -4.91 -10.84 -20.06
C ILE A 122 -5.83 -9.70 -19.63
N LEU A 123 -5.29 -8.59 -19.12
CA LEU A 123 -6.08 -7.41 -18.74
C LEU A 123 -6.97 -6.95 -19.91
N LYS A 124 -6.41 -6.88 -21.12
CA LYS A 124 -7.14 -6.50 -22.34
C LYS A 124 -8.19 -7.53 -22.74
N ARG A 125 -7.89 -8.83 -22.58
CA ARG A 125 -8.78 -9.93 -22.95
C ARG A 125 -10.04 -9.98 -22.09
N TYR A 126 -9.91 -9.78 -20.78
CA TYR A 126 -11.02 -9.91 -19.83
C TYR A 126 -11.65 -8.55 -19.45
N ALA A 127 -11.15 -7.45 -20.00
CA ALA A 127 -11.70 -6.10 -19.82
C ALA A 127 -13.25 -6.04 -19.93
N ALA A 128 -13.80 -6.71 -20.93
CA ALA A 128 -15.24 -6.70 -21.21
C ALA A 128 -16.06 -7.36 -20.10
N ASP A 129 -15.53 -8.42 -19.48
CA ASP A 129 -16.20 -9.17 -18.41
C ASP A 129 -16.37 -8.29 -17.16
N TYR A 130 -15.44 -7.36 -16.96
CA TYR A 130 -15.45 -6.35 -15.90
C TYR A 130 -16.12 -5.03 -16.29
N LYS A 131 -16.70 -4.94 -17.49
CA LYS A 131 -17.30 -3.70 -18.02
C LYS A 131 -16.28 -2.55 -18.06
N LEU A 132 -15.04 -2.85 -18.43
CA LEU A 132 -13.96 -1.89 -18.67
C LEU A 132 -13.80 -1.71 -20.18
N SER A 133 -13.62 -0.48 -20.61
CA SER A 133 -13.25 -0.20 -22.00
C SER A 133 -11.76 -0.43 -22.22
N PHE A 134 -11.37 -0.76 -23.46
CA PHE A 134 -9.96 -0.88 -23.84
C PHE A 134 -9.15 0.39 -23.55
N ARG A 135 -9.78 1.57 -23.63
CA ARG A 135 -9.16 2.84 -23.26
C ARG A 135 -8.82 2.91 -21.78
N GLU A 136 -9.75 2.51 -20.92
CA GLU A 136 -9.55 2.52 -19.47
C GLU A 136 -8.48 1.51 -19.06
N VAL A 137 -8.46 0.33 -19.68
CA VAL A 137 -7.43 -0.70 -19.44
C VAL A 137 -6.05 -0.21 -19.85
N ASN A 138 -5.87 0.34 -21.05
CA ASN A 138 -4.57 0.88 -21.46
C ASN A 138 -4.12 2.02 -20.55
N LEU A 139 -5.04 2.91 -20.18
CA LEU A 139 -4.69 4.00 -19.27
C LEU A 139 -4.28 3.48 -17.89
N PHE A 140 -4.94 2.42 -17.39
CA PHE A 140 -4.53 1.77 -16.15
C PHE A 140 -3.14 1.13 -16.27
N ILE A 141 -2.87 0.38 -17.34
CA ILE A 141 -1.55 -0.22 -17.63
C ILE A 141 -0.47 0.86 -17.64
N ASP A 142 -0.71 1.97 -18.34
CA ASP A 142 0.24 3.09 -18.43
C ASP A 142 0.44 3.80 -17.08
N THR A 143 -0.55 3.75 -16.19
CA THR A 143 -0.54 4.42 -14.88
C THR A 143 0.01 3.52 -13.76
N TYR A 144 0.02 2.21 -13.94
CA TYR A 144 0.40 1.25 -12.92
C TYR A 144 1.82 1.44 -12.37
N PRO A 145 2.86 1.69 -13.19
CA PRO A 145 4.22 1.91 -12.67
C PRO A 145 4.32 3.15 -11.76
N ASP A 146 3.65 4.24 -12.12
CA ASP A 146 3.60 5.45 -11.29
C ASP A 146 2.89 5.18 -9.96
N PHE A 147 1.83 4.37 -9.98
CA PHE A 147 1.14 3.94 -8.77
C PHE A 147 2.01 3.05 -7.89
N PHE A 148 2.73 2.07 -8.46
CA PHE A 148 3.60 1.18 -7.71
C PHE A 148 4.71 1.96 -7.00
N CYS A 149 5.40 2.86 -7.72
CA CYS A 149 6.43 3.72 -7.16
C CYS A 149 5.87 4.62 -6.04
N TRP A 150 4.72 5.27 -6.27
CA TRP A 150 4.06 6.06 -5.25
C TRP A 150 3.67 5.23 -4.03
N LEU A 151 3.23 3.98 -4.22
CA LEU A 151 2.82 3.10 -3.13
C LEU A 151 4.01 2.73 -2.23
N GLU A 152 5.18 2.43 -2.80
CA GLU A 152 6.40 2.19 -2.02
C GLU A 152 6.80 3.42 -1.19
N GLU A 153 6.74 4.61 -1.79
CA GLU A 153 7.02 5.86 -1.09
C GLU A 153 5.99 6.15 0.01
N HIS A 154 4.71 5.90 -0.28
CA HIS A 154 3.60 6.09 0.66
C HIS A 154 3.72 5.17 1.87
N ILE A 155 4.07 3.89 1.68
CA ILE A 155 4.32 2.94 2.78
C ILE A 155 5.41 3.49 3.71
N ARG A 156 6.53 3.98 3.16
CA ARG A 156 7.64 4.56 3.94
C ARG A 156 7.25 5.86 4.63
N TYR A 157 6.46 6.70 3.95
CA TYR A 157 5.92 7.93 4.50
C TYR A 157 5.04 7.65 5.72
N VAL A 158 4.08 6.73 5.61
CA VAL A 158 3.19 6.35 6.71
C VAL A 158 3.98 5.82 7.90
N SER A 159 4.95 4.94 7.67
CA SER A 159 5.87 4.45 8.71
C SER A 159 6.58 5.59 9.45
N THR A 160 7.04 6.60 8.72
CA THR A 160 7.72 7.78 9.31
C THR A 160 6.77 8.64 10.14
N ILE A 161 5.50 8.79 9.71
CA ILE A 161 4.48 9.49 10.49
C ILE A 161 4.17 8.73 11.79
N LEU A 162 3.98 7.41 11.70
CA LEU A 162 3.72 6.57 12.88
C LEU A 162 4.91 6.57 13.85
N GLU A 163 6.14 6.55 13.35
CA GLU A 163 7.35 6.70 14.17
C GLU A 163 7.33 8.01 14.96
N LYS A 164 7.09 9.14 14.28
CA LYS A 164 7.02 10.45 14.91
C LYS A 164 5.94 10.50 15.99
N GLU A 165 4.73 10.04 15.66
CA GLU A 165 3.61 9.97 16.61
C GLU A 165 3.93 9.04 17.79
N GLY A 166 4.64 7.93 17.53
CA GLY A 166 5.13 7.01 18.54
C GLY A 166 6.08 7.66 19.55
N TYR A 167 7.06 8.43 19.07
CA TYR A 167 7.97 9.18 19.95
C TYR A 167 7.22 10.22 20.79
N GLU A 168 6.31 10.99 20.19
CA GLU A 168 5.50 11.98 20.91
C GLU A 168 4.68 11.34 22.03
N LEU A 169 4.08 10.16 21.78
CA LEU A 169 3.36 9.41 22.81
C LEU A 169 4.28 8.87 23.90
N TYR A 170 5.45 8.36 23.53
CA TYR A 170 6.42 7.82 24.47
C TYR A 170 6.92 8.92 25.43
N GLU A 171 7.30 10.08 24.90
CA GLU A 171 7.75 11.24 25.70
C GLU A 171 6.66 11.72 26.68
N ASN A 172 5.43 11.85 26.20
CA ASN A 172 4.29 12.29 27.02
C ASN A 172 3.93 11.30 28.14
N CYS A 173 4.17 10.01 27.93
CA CYS A 173 3.97 8.99 28.97
C CYS A 173 5.13 8.93 29.99
N THR A 174 6.35 9.29 29.61
CA THR A 174 7.51 9.31 30.53
C THR A 174 7.61 10.56 31.41
N CYS A 175 6.77 11.57 31.16
CA CYS A 175 6.74 12.81 31.95
C CYS A 175 5.85 12.75 33.22
N TYR A 176 5.42 11.56 33.66
CA TYR A 176 4.61 11.34 34.87
C TYR A 176 5.27 10.37 35.85
#